data_AF-A0A2N2SAE5-F1
#
_entry.id   AF-A0A2N2SAE5-F1
#
_cell.length_a   1.000
_cell.length_b   1.000
_cell.length_c   1.000
_cell.angle_alpha   90.00
_cell.angle_beta   90.00
_cell.angle_gamma   90.00
#
_symmetry.space_group_name_H-M   'P 1'
#
loop_
_entity.id
_entity.type
_entity.pdbx_description
1 polymer ?
#
loop_
_entity_poly.entity_id
_entity_poly.type
_entity_poly.pdbx_seq_one_letter_code
_entity_poly.pdbx_strand_id
1 'polypeptide(L)' 'MKIKEKYRIGWDVGGAHLKAVLLDAEHYVLQVIQLPCPLWQGLEQLS' A
#
# COMPACT_ATOMS: atom_id res chain seq x y z
N MET A 1 19.72 -7.43 -21.31
CA MET A 1 18.32 -7.01 -21.41
C MET A 1 17.79 -6.86 -19.99
N LYS A 2 17.67 -5.64 -19.45
CA LYS A 2 17.12 -5.44 -18.09
C LYS A 2 15.62 -5.67 -18.17
N ILE A 3 15.17 -6.85 -17.74
CA ILE A 3 13.74 -7.07 -17.48
C ILE A 3 13.39 -6.05 -16.38
N LYS A 4 12.48 -5.10 -16.67
CA LYS A 4 11.95 -4.21 -15.62
C LYS A 4 11.33 -5.14 -14.58
N GLU A 5 11.95 -5.26 -13.40
CA GLU A 5 11.34 -6.00 -12.31
C GLU A 5 9.97 -5.39 -12.02
N LYS A 6 8.96 -6.26 -12.05
CA LYS A 6 7.57 -5.84 -11.97
C LYS A 6 7.14 -5.91 -10.51
N TYR A 7 7.32 -4.81 -9.79
CA TYR A 7 6.80 -4.66 -8.45
C TYR A 7 5.27 -4.47 -8.46
N ARG A 8 4.60 -4.95 -7.41
CA ARG A 8 3.16 -4.74 -7.20
C ARG A 8 2.94 -4.11 -5.83
N ILE A 9 1.97 -3.20 -5.73
CA ILE A 9 1.52 -2.65 -4.45
C ILE A 9 0.08 -3.11 -4.22
N GLY A 10 -0.14 -3.78 -3.09
CA GLY A 10 -1.47 -4.07 -2.57
C GLY A 10 -1.88 -3.00 -1.56
N TRP A 11 -3.07 -2.43 -1.71
CA TRP A 11 -3.62 -1.42 -0.81
C TRP A 11 -4.78 -2.02 0.00
N ASP A 12 -4.77 -1.81 1.32
CA ASP A 12 -5.92 -1.98 2.20
C ASP A 12 -6.34 -0.61 2.74
N VAL A 13 -7.53 -0.17 2.34
CA VAL A 13 -8.08 1.15 2.68
C VAL A 13 -9.16 0.96 3.74
N GLY A 14 -8.83 1.24 5.00
CA GLY A 14 -9.76 1.15 6.13
C GLY A 14 -10.15 2.52 6.69
N GLY A 15 -11.22 2.58 7.49
CA GLY A 15 -11.76 3.83 8.03
C GLY A 15 -10.85 4.58 9.02
N ALA A 16 -9.90 3.88 9.66
CA ALA A 16 -8.96 4.46 10.62
C ALA A 16 -7.49 4.40 10.16
N HIS A 17 -7.18 3.53 9.21
CA HIS A 17 -5.81 3.27 8.77
C HIS A 17 -5.75 2.89 7.30
N LEU A 18 -4.75 3.44 6.61
CA LEU A 18 -4.32 3.04 5.28
C LEU A 18 -3.13 2.09 5.41
N LYS A 19 -3.11 0.99 4.65
CA LYS A 19 -1.96 0.08 4.60
C LYS A 19 -1.57 -0.22 3.17
N ALA A 20 -0.28 -0.48 2.98
CA ALA A 20 0.27 -0.92 1.71
C ALA A 20 1.29 -2.04 1.92
N VAL A 21 1.30 -2.98 0.98
CA VAL A 21 2.30 -4.04 0.87
C VAL A 21 2.98 -3.94 -0.49
N LEU A 22 4.31 -3.84 -0.50
CA LEU A 22 5.14 -3.92 -1.70
C LEU A 22 5.56 -5.37 -1.91
N LEU A 23 5.27 -5.91 -3.10
CA LEU A 23 5.68 -7.24 -3.53
C LEU A 23 6.70 -7.15 -4.66
N ASP A 24 7.66 -8.07 -4.66
CA ASP A 24 8.51 -8.31 -5.84
C ASP A 24 7.77 -9.08 -6.95
N ALA A 25 8.49 -9.43 -8.00
CA ALA A 25 7.93 -10.13 -9.16
C ALA A 25 7.47 -11.57 -8.86
N GLU A 26 8.03 -12.19 -7.82
CA GLU A 26 7.74 -13.55 -7.34
C GLU A 26 6.73 -13.53 -6.17
N HIS A 27 6.10 -12.37 -5.93
CA HIS A 27 5.12 -12.13 -4.87
C HIS A 27 5.67 -12.22 -3.45
N TYR A 28 6.99 -12.10 -3.25
CA TYR A 28 7.55 -11.95 -1.91
C TYR A 28 7.31 -10.54 -1.37
N VAL A 29 7.02 -10.46 -0.08
CA VAL A 29 6.84 -9.19 0.63
C VAL A 29 8.18 -8.51 0.82
N LEU A 30 8.34 -7.34 0.21
CA LEU A 30 9.53 -6.49 0.38
C LEU A 30 9.33 -5.47 1.50
N GLN A 31 8.13 -4.90 1.62
CA GLN A 31 7.82 -3.88 2.61
C GLN A 31 6.34 -3.86 2.96
N VAL A 32 6.04 -3.52 4.21
CA VAL A 32 4.69 -3.27 4.71
C VAL A 32 4.69 -1.94 5.45
N ILE A 33 3.70 -1.09 5.16
CA ILE A 33 3.45 0.14 5.91
C ILE A 33 2.00 0.19 6.38
N GLN A 34 1.80 0.85 7.52
CA GLN A 34 0.49 1.22 8.04
C GLN A 34 0.57 2.66 8.54
N LEU A 35 -0.37 3.49 8.09
CA LEU A 35 -0.48 4.89 8.46
C LEU A 35 -1.86 5.14 9.09
N PRO A 36 -1.94 5.90 10.20
CA PRO A 36 -3.22 6.46 10.64
C PRO A 36 -3.83 7.29 9.51
N CYS A 37 -5.08 7.01 9.16
CA CYS A 37 -5.82 7.71 8.12
C CYS A 37 -7.30 7.69 8.54
N PRO A 38 -7.76 8.71 9.27
CA PRO A 38 -9.10 8.73 9.87
C PRO A 38 -10.17 9.05 8.80
N LEU A 39 -10.29 8.22 7.76
CA LEU A 39 -11.29 8.39 6.69
C LEU A 39 -12.74 8.48 7.20
N TRP A 40 -13.01 7.98 8.40
CA TRP A 40 -14.30 8.17 9.08
C TRP A 40 -14.65 9.64 9.37
N GLN A 41 -13.70 10.58 9.25
CA GLN A 41 -13.90 12.02 9.41
C GLN A 41 -14.16 12.71 8.06
N GLY A 42 -13.83 12.04 6.94
CA GLY A 42 -14.05 12.51 5.58
C GLY A 42 -12.93 12.08 4.62
N LEU A 43 -13.18 12.22 3.31
CA LEU A 43 -12.25 11.78 2.25
C LEU A 43 -11.00 12.68 2.16
N GLU A 44 -11.09 13.91 2.65
CA GLU A 44 -9.98 14.85 2.77
C GLU A 44 -8.83 14.34 3.66
N GLN A 45 -9.07 13.29 4.46
CA GLN A 45 -8.03 12.60 5.23
C GLN A 45 -7.17 11.65 4.38
N LEU A 46 -7.52 11.45 3.10
CA LEU A 46 -6.75 10.68 2.13
C LEU A 46 -5.85 11.61 1.30
N SER A 47 -4.74 12.07 1.91
CA SER A 47 -3.76 13.00 1.31
C SER A 47 -2.55 12.31 0.70
#